data_AF-A0A849Y536-F1
#
_entry.id   AF-A0A849Y536-F1
#
_cell.length_a   1.000
_cell.length_b   1.000
_cell.length_c   1.000
_cell.angle_alpha   90.00
_cell.angle_beta   90.00
_cell.angle_gamma   90.00
#
_symmetry.space_group_name_H-M   'P 1'
#
loop_
_entity.id
_entity.type
_entity.pdbx_description
1 polymer ?
#
loop_
_entity_poly.entity_id
_entity_poly.type
_entity_poly.pdbx_seq_one_letter_code
_entity_poly.pdbx_strand_id
1 'polypeptide(L)'
;GGRDGSHTHYDHTRYYALNLHAVFSKGTLEWRCFESTLHAGKVRANITLALAISAQAINQRSTQMKKTPISENPAFTFRTFLLRLGLIGEEYKNVRKHLLANLEGDLAWRYDKSTYECLKKKQRTDDVRSR
;
A
#
# COMPACT_ATOMS: atom_id res chain seq x y z
N GLY A 1 -1.96 -42.30 -5.36
CA GLY A 1 -0.50 -42.10 -5.53
C GLY A 1 -0.15 -40.71 -5.07
N GLY A 2 0.51 -40.60 -3.92
CA GLY A 2 1.04 -39.33 -3.43
C GLY A 2 2.21 -38.89 -4.32
N ARG A 3 2.22 -37.63 -4.72
CA ARG A 3 3.41 -37.02 -5.30
C ARG A 3 4.22 -36.49 -4.13
N ASP A 4 5.07 -37.34 -3.59
CA ASP A 4 5.92 -37.02 -2.47
C ASP A 4 7.00 -36.10 -3.06
N GLY A 5 6.88 -34.79 -2.81
CA GLY A 5 7.74 -33.70 -3.33
C GLY A 5 9.21 -33.76 -2.88
N SER A 6 9.73 -34.97 -2.71
CA SER A 6 11.08 -35.36 -2.26
C SER A 6 12.21 -34.85 -3.16
N HIS A 7 11.93 -34.44 -4.40
CA HIS A 7 12.92 -33.85 -5.31
C HIS A 7 13.00 -32.31 -5.26
N THR A 8 12.19 -31.66 -4.43
CA THR A 8 12.11 -30.19 -4.36
C THR A 8 12.73 -29.70 -3.06
N HIS A 9 14.05 -29.42 -3.10
CA HIS A 9 14.81 -28.96 -1.92
C HIS A 9 14.31 -27.62 -1.35
N TYR A 10 13.54 -26.85 -2.15
CA TYR A 10 12.85 -25.65 -1.70
C TYR A 10 11.40 -25.65 -2.16
N ASP A 11 10.48 -25.43 -1.22
CA ASP A 11 9.10 -25.10 -1.55
C ASP A 11 9.09 -23.82 -2.41
N HIS A 12 8.51 -23.91 -3.61
CA HIS A 12 8.34 -22.79 -4.55
C HIS A 12 7.68 -21.55 -3.92
N THR A 13 6.86 -21.73 -2.88
CA THR A 13 6.22 -20.65 -2.12
C THR A 13 7.19 -19.81 -1.28
N ARG A 14 8.47 -20.23 -1.16
CA ARG A 14 9.50 -19.52 -0.39
C ARG A 14 9.74 -18.10 -0.87
N TYR A 15 9.64 -17.86 -2.17
CA TYR A 15 9.95 -16.57 -2.80
C TYR A 15 8.73 -15.64 -2.96
N TYR A 16 7.64 -15.90 -2.25
CA TYR A 16 6.46 -15.03 -2.25
C TYR A 16 6.47 -14.11 -1.03
N ALA A 17 5.96 -12.89 -1.23
CA ALA A 17 5.85 -11.86 -0.19
C ALA A 17 4.95 -12.27 0.99
N LEU A 18 4.00 -13.19 0.76
CA LEU A 18 3.02 -13.63 1.73
C LEU A 18 2.95 -15.16 1.70
N ASN A 19 3.14 -15.79 2.87
CA ASN A 19 2.97 -17.21 3.06
C ASN A 19 1.66 -17.49 3.83
N LEU A 20 0.82 -18.34 3.23
CA LEU A 20 -0.52 -18.69 3.73
C LEU A 20 -0.64 -20.13 4.24
N HIS A 21 0.45 -20.91 4.29
CA HIS A 21 0.42 -22.34 4.66
C HIS A 21 -0.18 -22.61 6.04
N ALA A 22 0.09 -21.73 7.00
CA ALA A 22 -0.39 -21.86 8.37
C ALA A 22 -1.77 -21.24 8.60
N VAL A 23 -2.39 -20.62 7.58
CA VAL A 23 -3.66 -19.88 7.75
C VAL A 23 -4.80 -20.83 8.10
N PHE A 24 -4.94 -21.93 7.37
CA PHE A 24 -6.06 -22.86 7.57
C PHE A 24 -5.87 -23.83 8.74
N SER A 25 -4.63 -23.99 9.23
CA SER A 25 -4.31 -24.89 10.35
C SER A 25 -4.14 -24.17 11.68
N LYS A 26 -3.46 -23.01 11.68
CA LYS A 26 -3.10 -22.26 12.88
C LYS A 26 -3.74 -20.88 12.96
N GLY A 27 -4.44 -20.43 11.91
CA GLY A 27 -4.99 -19.08 11.83
C GLY A 27 -3.93 -17.99 11.68
N THR A 28 -2.71 -18.35 11.30
CA THR A 28 -1.57 -17.41 11.21
C THR A 28 -1.09 -17.26 9.78
N LEU A 29 -0.70 -16.04 9.42
CA LEU A 29 -0.08 -15.69 8.14
C LEU A 29 1.33 -15.12 8.37
N GLU A 30 2.21 -15.30 7.40
CA GLU A 30 3.60 -14.85 7.48
C GLU A 30 3.90 -13.86 6.34
N TRP A 31 4.21 -12.61 6.71
CA TRP A 31 4.67 -11.58 5.77
C TRP A 31 6.19 -11.63 5.66
N ARG A 32 6.71 -11.79 4.43
CA ARG A 32 8.15 -11.95 4.13
C ARG A 32 8.76 -10.78 3.38
N CYS A 33 7.96 -9.80 2.96
CA CYS A 33 8.40 -8.69 2.11
C CYS A 33 8.92 -7.46 2.86
N PHE A 34 8.99 -7.50 4.19
CA PHE A 34 9.45 -6.36 4.97
C PHE A 34 10.96 -6.40 5.19
N GLU A 35 11.63 -5.29 4.89
CA GLU A 35 13.04 -5.09 5.20
C GLU A 35 13.27 -5.08 6.72
N SER A 36 14.38 -5.67 7.16
CA SER A 36 14.76 -5.65 8.58
C SER A 36 15.13 -4.24 8.99
N THR A 37 14.56 -3.76 10.11
CA THR A 37 14.82 -2.39 10.57
C THR A 37 14.66 -2.27 12.07
N LEU A 38 15.57 -1.49 12.69
CA LEU A 38 15.49 -1.11 14.10
C LEU A 38 14.69 0.19 14.33
N HIS A 39 14.23 0.84 13.26
CA HIS A 39 13.47 2.08 13.38
C HIS A 39 12.02 1.79 13.79
N ALA A 40 11.68 2.09 15.04
CA ALA A 40 10.37 1.77 15.63
C ALA A 40 9.17 2.26 14.81
N GLY A 41 9.27 3.44 14.18
CA GLY A 41 8.21 3.98 13.32
C GLY A 41 7.97 3.15 12.05
N LYS A 42 9.03 2.58 11.45
CA LYS A 42 8.95 1.73 10.25
C LYS A 42 8.41 0.36 10.63
N VAL A 43 8.86 -0.20 11.75
CA VAL A 43 8.31 -1.47 12.30
C VAL A 43 6.81 -1.33 12.55
N ARG A 44 6.40 -0.27 13.26
CA ARG A 44 4.97 0.01 13.51
C ARG A 44 4.19 0.16 12.21
N ALA A 45 4.73 0.86 11.23
CA ALA A 45 4.08 1.06 9.95
C ALA A 45 3.86 -0.25 9.17
N ASN A 46 4.88 -1.11 9.11
CA ASN A 46 4.82 -2.41 8.46
C ASN A 46 3.79 -3.34 9.13
N ILE A 47 3.83 -3.44 10.47
CA ILE A 47 2.87 -4.24 11.24
C ILE A 47 1.45 -3.73 11.04
N THR A 48 1.24 -2.41 11.09
CA THR A 48 -0.09 -1.80 10.91
C THR A 48 -0.63 -2.06 9.50
N LEU A 49 0.20 -1.92 8.48
CA LEU A 49 -0.18 -2.22 7.10
C LEU A 49 -0.58 -3.69 6.93
N ALA A 50 0.24 -4.61 7.45
CA ALA A 50 -0.03 -6.04 7.44
C ALA A 50 -1.40 -6.36 8.09
N LEU A 51 -1.63 -5.85 9.30
CA LEU A 51 -2.87 -6.07 10.03
C LEU A 51 -4.09 -5.48 9.30
N ALA A 52 -3.96 -4.27 8.73
CA ALA A 52 -5.06 -3.63 8.02
C ALA A 52 -5.43 -4.40 6.74
N ILE A 53 -4.45 -4.88 5.98
CA ILE A 53 -4.72 -5.71 4.79
C ILE A 53 -5.38 -7.03 5.20
N SER A 54 -4.88 -7.68 6.25
CA SER A 54 -5.47 -8.92 6.76
C SER A 54 -6.92 -8.71 7.24
N ALA A 55 -7.18 -7.62 7.98
CA ALA A 55 -8.52 -7.26 8.41
C ALA A 55 -9.45 -6.97 7.22
N GLN A 56 -8.99 -6.24 6.21
CA GLN A 56 -9.76 -6.01 4.99
C GLN A 56 -10.07 -7.33 4.28
N ALA A 57 -9.09 -8.22 4.13
CA ALA A 57 -9.26 -9.50 3.46
C ALA A 57 -10.30 -10.41 4.16
N ILE A 58 -10.34 -10.42 5.49
CA ILE A 58 -11.32 -11.19 6.27
C ILE A 58 -12.73 -10.62 6.12
N ASN A 59 -12.86 -9.29 6.14
CA ASN A 59 -14.17 -8.62 6.15
C ASN A 59 -14.76 -8.41 4.75
N GLN A 60 -13.96 -8.55 3.69
CA GLN A 60 -14.37 -8.23 2.34
C GLN A 60 -15.25 -9.34 1.73
N ARG A 61 -16.46 -8.99 1.29
CA ARG A 61 -17.45 -9.92 0.72
C ARG A 61 -17.03 -10.52 -0.64
N SER A 62 -16.33 -9.75 -1.46
CA SER A 62 -15.90 -10.16 -2.80
C SER A 62 -14.67 -9.37 -3.22
N THR A 63 -13.77 -10.00 -3.98
CA THR A 63 -12.57 -9.38 -4.54
C THR A 63 -12.53 -9.57 -6.05
N GLN A 64 -11.93 -8.61 -6.74
CA GLN A 64 -11.72 -8.68 -8.19
C GLN A 64 -10.23 -8.82 -8.44
N MET A 65 -9.85 -9.83 -9.23
CA MET A 65 -8.46 -10.06 -9.65
C MET A 65 -8.07 -9.12 -10.80
N LYS A 66 -8.47 -7.85 -10.74
CA LYS A 66 -8.05 -6.83 -11.69
C LYS A 66 -6.87 -6.08 -11.10
N LYS A 67 -5.72 -6.15 -11.77
CA LYS A 67 -4.56 -5.34 -11.39
C LYS A 67 -4.97 -3.87 -11.43
N THR A 68 -4.80 -3.16 -10.31
CA THR A 68 -4.98 -1.71 -10.32
C THR A 68 -3.84 -1.12 -11.14
N PRO A 69 -4.11 -0.40 -12.24
CA PRO A 69 -3.06 0.28 -12.97
C PRO A 69 -2.44 1.30 -12.02
N ILE A 70 -1.17 1.11 -11.69
CA ILE A 70 -0.40 2.12 -10.97
C ILE A 70 -0.30 3.30 -11.93
N SER A 71 -0.99 4.40 -11.61
CA SER A 71 -1.01 5.57 -12.50
C SER A 71 0.30 6.35 -12.41
N GLU A 72 0.34 7.50 -13.10
CA GLU A 72 1.47 8.44 -13.13
C GLU A 72 1.99 8.88 -11.75
N ASN A 73 1.19 8.72 -10.69
CA ASN A 73 1.56 9.11 -9.33
C ASN A 73 1.37 7.94 -8.34
N PRO A 74 2.45 7.21 -8.01
CA PRO A 74 2.39 6.09 -7.08
C PRO A 74 2.13 6.54 -5.64
N ALA A 75 2.65 7.69 -5.20
CA ALA A 75 2.40 8.22 -3.84
C ALA A 75 0.91 8.52 -3.60
N PHE A 76 0.23 9.17 -4.55
CA PHE A 76 -1.22 9.42 -4.47
C PHE A 76 -2.02 8.12 -4.45
N THR A 77 -1.68 7.19 -5.35
CA THR A 77 -2.37 5.91 -5.48
C THR A 77 -2.24 5.08 -4.20
N PHE A 78 -1.05 5.02 -3.62
CA PHE A 78 -0.84 4.30 -2.37
C PHE A 78 -1.51 4.99 -1.18
N ARG A 79 -1.44 6.33 -1.10
CA ARG A 79 -2.13 7.08 -0.03
C ARG A 79 -3.64 6.82 -0.05
N THR A 80 -4.29 6.88 -1.21
CA THR A 80 -5.74 6.60 -1.32
C THR A 80 -6.06 5.15 -0.98
N PHE A 81 -5.18 4.20 -1.29
CA PHE A 81 -5.30 2.82 -0.81
C PHE A 81 -5.24 2.72 0.72
N LEU A 82 -4.29 3.39 1.38
CA LEU A 82 -4.20 3.41 2.86
C LEU A 82 -5.46 4.00 3.51
N LEU A 83 -6.08 5.02 2.89
CA LEU A 83 -7.35 5.57 3.39
C LEU A 83 -8.50 4.56 3.26
N ARG A 84 -8.57 3.82 2.14
CA ARG A 84 -9.57 2.74 1.97
C ARG A 84 -9.38 1.57 2.94
N LEU A 85 -8.15 1.35 3.41
CA LEU A 85 -7.85 0.39 4.47
C LEU A 85 -8.26 0.88 5.88
N GLY A 86 -8.70 2.14 6.01
CA GLY A 86 -9.12 2.71 7.30
C GLY A 86 -8.02 3.38 8.11
N LEU A 87 -6.82 3.58 7.54
CA LEU A 87 -5.71 4.28 8.21
C LEU A 87 -5.94 5.80 8.12
N ILE A 88 -7.03 6.29 8.74
CA ILE A 88 -7.50 7.68 8.72
C ILE A 88 -7.36 8.26 10.14
N GLY A 89 -6.92 9.52 10.25
CA GLY A 89 -6.73 10.18 11.55
C GLY A 89 -5.27 10.50 11.86
N GLU A 90 -5.05 11.12 13.03
CA GLU A 90 -3.74 11.57 13.50
C GLU A 90 -2.90 10.40 14.00
N GLU A 91 -3.53 9.38 14.58
CA GLU A 91 -2.90 8.17 15.10
C GLU A 91 -2.16 7.36 14.02
N TYR A 92 -2.62 7.46 12.77
CA TYR A 92 -1.98 6.82 11.62
C TYR A 92 -1.12 7.77 10.79
N LYS A 93 -0.96 9.05 11.17
CA LYS A 93 -0.18 10.03 10.40
C LYS A 93 1.28 9.62 10.25
N ASN A 94 1.89 9.15 11.34
CA ASN A 94 3.26 8.67 11.34
C ASN A 94 3.40 7.40 10.47
N VAL A 95 2.44 6.47 10.59
CA VAL A 95 2.39 5.26 9.75
C VAL A 95 2.32 5.62 8.26
N ARG A 96 1.38 6.48 7.86
CA ARG A 96 1.26 6.94 6.47
C ARG A 96 2.55 7.62 6.00
N LYS A 97 3.16 8.45 6.85
CA LYS A 97 4.44 9.12 6.52
C LYS A 97 5.54 8.11 6.20
N HIS A 98 5.71 7.07 7.02
CA HIS A 98 6.74 6.05 6.76
C HIS A 98 6.45 5.19 5.53
N LEU A 99 5.18 4.83 5.30
CA LEU A 99 4.77 4.02 4.15
C LEU A 99 4.89 4.77 2.82
N LEU A 100 4.73 6.10 2.84
CA LEU A 100 4.76 6.94 1.64
C LEU A 100 6.15 7.55 1.37
N ALA A 101 7.10 7.43 2.30
CA ALA A 101 8.38 8.14 2.25
C ALA A 101 9.25 7.81 1.02
N ASN A 102 9.13 6.58 0.49
CA ASN A 102 9.96 6.09 -0.62
C ASN A 102 9.22 6.09 -1.96
N LEU A 103 8.02 6.68 -2.04
CA LEU A 103 7.24 6.73 -3.28
C LEU A 103 7.36 8.11 -3.93
N GLU A 104 7.52 8.10 -5.25
CA GLU A 104 7.58 9.31 -6.06
C GLU A 104 6.18 9.92 -6.28
N GLY A 105 6.14 11.24 -6.49
CA GLY A 105 4.93 11.97 -6.84
C GLY A 105 4.28 12.77 -5.69
N ASP A 106 3.25 13.52 -6.05
CA ASP A 106 2.51 14.39 -5.14
C ASP A 106 1.46 13.59 -4.33
N LEU A 107 1.38 13.81 -3.02
CA LEU A 107 0.46 13.08 -2.15
C LEU A 107 -1.01 13.52 -2.30
N ALA A 108 -1.23 14.74 -2.76
CA ALA A 108 -2.54 15.40 -2.84
C ALA A 108 -3.16 15.30 -4.23
N TRP A 109 -2.35 15.32 -5.30
CA TRP A 109 -2.84 15.39 -6.67
C TRP A 109 -2.49 14.14 -7.47
N ARG A 110 -3.47 13.59 -8.20
CA ARG A 110 -3.27 12.41 -9.04
C ARG A 110 -2.50 12.72 -10.32
N TYR A 111 -2.80 13.88 -10.91
CA TYR A 111 -2.20 14.40 -12.13
C TYR A 111 -1.46 15.70 -11.82
N ASP A 112 -0.79 16.26 -12.82
CA ASP A 112 -0.21 17.59 -12.69
C ASP A 112 -1.28 18.63 -12.31
N LYS A 113 -0.89 19.63 -11.51
CA LYS A 113 -1.82 20.66 -11.02
C LYS A 113 -2.45 21.45 -12.17
N SER A 114 -1.74 21.61 -13.28
CA SER A 114 -2.27 22.26 -14.48
C SER A 114 -3.42 21.49 -15.11
N THR A 115 -3.58 20.19 -14.87
CA THR A 115 -4.72 19.41 -15.41
C THR A 115 -6.05 19.83 -14.78
N TYR A 116 -6.05 20.40 -13.58
CA TYR A 116 -7.26 20.74 -12.84
C TYR A 116 -7.73 22.17 -13.16
N GLU A 117 -8.88 22.29 -13.85
CA GLU A 117 -9.47 23.57 -14.27
C GLU A 117 -9.68 24.58 -13.12
N CYS A 118 -9.97 24.10 -11.91
CA CYS A 118 -10.13 24.95 -10.73
C CYS A 118 -8.83 25.68 -10.35
N LEU A 119 -7.66 25.08 -10.60
CA LEU A 119 -6.36 25.68 -10.34
C LEU A 119 -5.91 26.60 -11.48
N LYS A 120 -6.26 26.28 -12.72
CA LYS A 120 -5.96 27.14 -13.89
C LYS A 120 -6.60 28.53 -13.79
N LYS A 121 -7.82 28.62 -13.25
CA LYS A 121 -8.50 29.92 -13.06
C LYS A 121 -7.74 30.82 -12.07
N LYS A 122 -7.22 30.22 -11.00
CA LYS A 122 -6.47 30.93 -9.96
C LYS A 122 -5.14 31.48 -10.48
N GLN A 123 -4.40 30.67 -11.24
CA GLN A 123 -3.15 31.10 -11.90
C GLN A 123 -3.37 32.28 -12.83
N ARG A 124 -4.40 32.23 -13.70
CA ARG A 124 -4.74 33.35 -14.59
C ARG A 124 -5.07 34.64 -13.83
N THR A 125 -5.80 34.56 -12.72
CA THR A 125 -6.12 35.75 -11.91
C THR A 125 -4.90 36.31 -11.17
N ASP A 126 -3.98 35.45 -10.73
CA ASP A 126 -2.75 35.88 -10.05
C ASP A 126 -1.76 36.50 -11.05
N ASP A 127 -1.63 35.93 -12.26
CA ASP A 127 -0.82 36.49 -13.35
C ASP A 127 -1.31 37.87 -13.82
N VAL A 128 -2.63 38.08 -13.87
CA VAL A 128 -3.23 39.38 -14.21
C VAL A 128 -3.01 40.42 -13.10
N ARG A 129 -2.93 40.00 -11.83
CA ARG A 129 -2.67 40.89 -10.69
C ARG A 129 -1.19 41.23 -10.50
N SER A 130 -0.29 40.40 -11.04
CA SER A 130 1.16 40.58 -10.94
C SER A 130 1.74 41.45 -12.08
N ARG A 131 0.90 41.91 -13.01
CA ARG A 131 1.25 42.83 -14.11
C ARG A 131 0.67 44.20 -13.84
#